data_AF-A0A2D0RMP4-F1
#
_entry.id   AF-A0A2D0RMP4-F1
#
_cell.length_a   1.000
_cell.length_b   1.000
_cell.length_c   1.000
_cell.angle_alpha   90.00
_cell.angle_beta   90.00
_cell.angle_gamma   90.00
#
_symmetry.space_group_name_H-M   'P 1'
#
loop_
_entity.id
_entity.type
_entity.pdbx_description
1 polymer ?
#
loop_
_entity_poly.entity_id
_entity_poly.type
_entity_poly.pdbx_seq_one_letter_code
_entity_poly.pdbx_strand_id
1 'polypeptide(L)'
;MPRLMKLFFLVLLVLFVFVSPSEAKKKTKQKSGEDKILSSGDLSTKNGDRCTWQTREGKNNMVLQIKCSTHSEEAVLESTNYECEFKGKPNECPAYVDKPTQYWKQVLGKLKRQSSCKGIKVLKANMCKNAPNTSHMKLVRDKEEKKDEELMMRDEGMSDGEAETESYCAEGWDPFCHFFTKLL
;
A
#
# COMPACT_ATOMS: atom_id res chain seq x y z
N MET A 1 37.64 -55.25 9.38
CA MET A 1 36.75 -54.13 9.78
C MET A 1 37.46 -52.84 10.24
N PRO A 2 38.57 -52.81 11.02
CA PRO A 2 39.12 -51.54 11.53
C PRO A 2 39.99 -50.74 10.54
N ARG A 3 40.47 -51.37 9.44
CA ARG A 3 41.29 -50.69 8.41
C ARG A 3 40.44 -49.96 7.36
N LEU A 4 39.26 -50.49 7.04
CA LEU A 4 38.32 -49.87 6.10
C LEU A 4 37.69 -48.59 6.69
N MET A 5 37.46 -48.58 8.01
CA MET A 5 36.95 -47.40 8.72
C MET A 5 37.97 -46.26 8.83
N LYS A 6 39.28 -46.57 8.90
CA LYS A 6 40.36 -45.57 8.86
C LYS A 6 40.54 -44.95 7.48
N LEU A 7 40.43 -45.75 6.41
CA LEU A 7 40.40 -45.25 5.04
C LEU A 7 39.18 -44.37 4.80
N PHE A 8 38.00 -44.76 5.31
CA PHE A 8 36.79 -43.95 5.21
C PHE A 8 36.91 -42.63 5.98
N PHE A 9 37.50 -42.63 7.19
CA PHE A 9 37.76 -41.40 7.96
C PHE A 9 38.79 -40.48 7.29
N LEU A 10 39.85 -41.04 6.70
CA LEU A 10 40.84 -40.26 5.94
C LEU A 10 40.24 -39.65 4.67
N VAL A 11 39.36 -40.37 3.97
CA VAL A 11 38.64 -39.84 2.80
C VAL A 11 37.63 -38.76 3.21
N LEU A 12 36.92 -38.92 4.33
CA LEU A 12 36.05 -37.88 4.90
C LEU A 12 36.83 -36.62 5.32
N LEU A 13 37.98 -36.78 5.97
CA LEU A 13 38.84 -35.65 6.33
C LEU A 13 39.39 -34.92 5.10
N VAL A 14 39.77 -35.64 4.04
CA VAL A 14 40.23 -35.03 2.78
C VAL A 14 39.08 -34.31 2.06
N LEU A 15 37.85 -34.85 2.07
CA LEU A 15 36.67 -34.18 1.50
C LEU A 15 36.29 -32.89 2.24
N PHE A 16 36.52 -32.81 3.56
CA PHE A 16 36.29 -31.58 4.33
C PHE A 16 37.30 -30.46 4.03
N VAL A 17 38.51 -30.79 3.53
CA VAL A 17 39.55 -29.78 3.20
C VAL A 17 39.32 -29.12 1.83
N PHE A 18 38.59 -29.77 0.91
CA PHE A 18 38.28 -29.21 -0.42
C PHE A 18 37.00 -28.35 -0.47
N VAL A 19 36.24 -28.27 0.62
CA VAL A 19 35.18 -27.26 0.75
C VAL A 19 35.84 -25.94 1.13
N SER A 20 36.33 -25.23 0.12
CA SER A 20 36.70 -23.82 0.28
C SER A 20 35.55 -23.09 0.97
N PRO A 21 35.80 -22.26 2.00
CA PRO A 21 34.82 -21.29 2.43
C PRO A 21 34.65 -20.33 1.25
N SER A 22 33.61 -20.53 0.44
CA SER A 22 33.14 -19.46 -0.43
C SER A 22 32.80 -18.32 0.51
N GLU A 23 33.65 -17.29 0.53
CA GLU A 23 33.31 -16.00 1.09
C GLU A 23 31.92 -15.65 0.56
N ALA A 24 30.93 -15.72 1.43
CA ALA A 24 29.61 -15.24 1.14
C ALA A 24 29.80 -13.75 0.85
N LYS A 25 29.81 -13.44 -0.45
CA LYS A 25 29.83 -12.09 -1.00
C LYS A 25 29.02 -11.22 -0.06
N LYS A 26 29.70 -10.34 0.69
CA LYS A 26 29.06 -9.13 1.21
C LYS A 26 28.32 -8.59 -0.01
N LYS A 27 26.98 -8.65 0.01
CA LYS A 27 26.17 -7.96 -0.97
C LYS A 27 26.58 -6.52 -0.80
N THR A 28 27.50 -6.08 -1.65
CA THR A 28 27.83 -4.68 -1.86
C THR A 28 26.49 -4.06 -2.17
N LYS A 29 25.93 -3.46 -1.12
CA LYS A 29 24.80 -2.56 -1.17
C LYS A 29 25.21 -1.58 -2.24
N GLN A 30 24.67 -1.75 -3.45
CA GLN A 30 24.81 -0.77 -4.52
C GLN A 30 24.29 0.52 -3.94
N LYS A 31 25.23 1.35 -3.49
CA LYS A 31 25.00 2.75 -3.19
C LYS A 31 24.91 3.38 -4.57
N SER A 32 23.74 3.25 -5.19
CA SER A 32 23.40 4.03 -6.38
C SER A 32 23.41 5.48 -5.93
N GLY A 33 24.41 6.22 -6.37
CA GLY A 33 24.50 7.66 -6.22
C GLY A 33 23.46 8.36 -7.09
N GLU A 34 23.23 9.62 -6.72
CA GLU A 34 22.59 10.71 -7.46
C GLU A 34 21.08 10.67 -7.69
N ASP A 35 20.36 11.33 -6.78
CA ASP A 35 19.35 12.38 -7.05
C ASP A 35 18.43 12.21 -8.26
N LYS A 36 17.78 11.05 -8.37
CA LYS A 36 16.39 11.01 -8.84
C LYS A 36 15.52 10.90 -7.60
N ILE A 37 14.78 11.96 -7.30
CA ILE A 37 13.71 11.98 -6.28
C ILE A 37 12.94 10.66 -6.42
N LEU A 38 13.14 9.75 -5.46
CA LEU A 38 12.82 8.32 -5.49
C LEU A 38 11.48 8.04 -6.20
N SER A 39 11.54 7.81 -7.51
CA SER A 39 10.33 7.70 -8.33
C SER A 39 9.77 6.28 -8.31
N SER A 40 10.63 5.27 -8.19
CA SER A 40 10.24 3.86 -8.11
C SER A 40 11.31 3.03 -7.42
N GLY A 41 10.97 1.80 -7.04
CA GLY A 41 11.92 0.82 -6.52
C GLY A 41 11.25 -0.46 -6.05
N ASP A 42 11.99 -1.25 -5.29
CA ASP A 42 11.52 -2.50 -4.70
C ASP A 42 11.67 -2.51 -3.16
N LEU A 43 10.87 -3.34 -2.51
CA LEU A 43 10.93 -3.61 -1.09
C LEU A 43 10.49 -5.03 -0.77
N SER A 44 11.02 -5.56 0.31
CA SER A 44 10.52 -6.79 0.92
C SER A 44 9.82 -6.46 2.23
N THR A 45 8.65 -7.04 2.45
CA THR A 45 7.90 -6.87 3.70
C THR A 45 8.43 -7.78 4.79
N LYS A 46 8.01 -7.53 6.03
CA LYS A 46 8.30 -8.41 7.17
C LYS A 46 7.79 -9.85 6.96
N ASN A 47 6.73 -10.03 6.16
CA ASN A 47 6.13 -11.33 5.90
C ASN A 47 6.81 -12.09 4.75
N GLY A 48 7.86 -11.52 4.14
CA GLY A 48 8.56 -12.14 3.01
C GLY A 48 8.01 -11.76 1.64
N ASP A 49 6.89 -11.05 1.56
CA ASP A 49 6.33 -10.60 0.28
C ASP A 49 7.33 -9.70 -0.46
N ARG A 50 7.48 -9.96 -1.76
CA ARG A 50 8.30 -9.13 -2.65
C ARG A 50 7.40 -8.09 -3.30
N CYS A 51 7.75 -6.82 -3.15
CA CYS A 51 6.95 -5.72 -3.66
C CYS A 51 7.77 -4.77 -4.53
N THR A 52 7.12 -4.20 -5.53
CA THR A 52 7.59 -3.04 -6.29
C THR A 52 6.71 -1.85 -5.97
N TRP A 53 7.28 -0.66 -6.01
CA TRP A 53 6.57 0.58 -5.77
C TRP A 53 6.96 1.63 -6.80
N GLN A 54 6.01 2.50 -7.13
CA GLN A 54 6.22 3.63 -8.01
C GLN A 54 5.37 4.81 -7.57
N THR A 55 5.90 6.00 -7.83
CA THR A 55 5.23 7.27 -7.56
C THR A 55 4.85 7.92 -8.88
N ARG A 56 3.66 8.49 -8.91
CA ARG A 56 3.10 9.19 -10.06
C ARG A 56 2.50 10.51 -9.61
N GLU A 57 2.55 11.49 -10.48
CA GLU A 57 1.83 12.75 -10.27
C GLU A 57 0.36 12.55 -10.67
N GLY A 58 -0.56 12.87 -9.75
CA GLY A 58 -1.98 12.99 -10.01
C GLY A 58 -2.38 14.46 -10.15
N LYS A 59 -3.68 14.73 -10.34
CA LYS A 59 -4.18 16.10 -10.60
C LYS A 59 -3.77 17.12 -9.54
N ASN A 60 -3.94 16.78 -8.26
CA ASN A 60 -3.62 17.64 -7.11
C ASN A 60 -2.96 16.88 -5.95
N ASN A 61 -2.42 15.70 -6.25
CA ASN A 61 -1.85 14.80 -5.27
C ASN A 61 -0.78 13.94 -5.92
N MET A 62 0.13 13.43 -5.11
CA MET A 62 1.04 12.38 -5.48
C MET A 62 0.40 11.02 -5.21
N VAL A 63 0.65 10.07 -6.10
CA VAL A 63 0.11 8.71 -6.06
C VAL A 63 1.27 7.75 -5.82
N LEU A 64 1.17 6.87 -4.83
CA LEU A 64 2.10 5.79 -4.56
C LEU A 64 1.39 4.45 -4.82
N GLN A 65 1.81 3.76 -5.87
CA GLN A 65 1.28 2.46 -6.26
C GLN A 65 2.23 1.36 -5.80
N ILE A 66 1.70 0.34 -5.12
CA ILE A 66 2.43 -0.80 -4.58
C ILE A 66 1.89 -2.09 -5.20
N LYS A 67 2.78 -2.91 -5.76
CA LYS A 67 2.46 -4.24 -6.28
C LYS A 67 3.28 -5.27 -5.53
N CYS A 68 2.66 -6.32 -5.03
CA CYS A 68 3.32 -7.35 -4.22
C CYS A 68 2.96 -8.76 -4.68
N SER A 69 3.88 -9.69 -4.47
CA SER A 69 3.69 -11.12 -4.67
C SER A 69 4.01 -11.88 -3.37
N THR A 70 3.10 -12.74 -2.92
CA THR A 70 3.28 -13.62 -1.76
C THR A 70 4.11 -14.86 -2.13
N HIS A 71 5.02 -15.26 -1.25
CA HIS A 71 5.73 -16.55 -1.32
C HIS A 71 5.47 -17.31 -0.02
N SER A 72 4.29 -17.91 0.13
CA SER A 72 4.00 -18.79 1.27
C SER A 72 3.97 -20.24 0.82
N GLU A 73 4.75 -21.09 1.49
CA GLU A 73 4.85 -22.53 1.24
C GLU A 73 3.55 -23.31 1.54
N GLU A 74 2.60 -22.69 2.25
CA GLU A 74 1.26 -23.25 2.52
C GLU A 74 0.20 -22.86 1.47
N ALA A 75 0.53 -21.96 0.54
CA ALA A 75 -0.32 -21.57 -0.58
C ALA A 75 0.24 -22.11 -1.90
N VAL A 76 0.46 -23.43 -1.97
CA VAL A 76 0.97 -24.10 -3.19
C VAL A 76 -0.03 -24.05 -4.36
N LEU A 77 -1.24 -23.51 -4.14
CA LEU A 77 -2.26 -23.40 -5.20
C LEU A 77 -2.47 -22.00 -5.76
N GLU A 78 -1.98 -20.92 -5.14
CA GLU A 78 -2.19 -19.58 -5.73
C GLU A 78 -1.17 -18.54 -5.24
N SER A 79 -0.26 -18.12 -6.13
CA SER A 79 0.54 -16.92 -5.94
C SER A 79 -0.40 -15.70 -6.02
N THR A 80 -0.90 -15.23 -4.89
CA THR A 80 -1.80 -14.08 -4.85
C THR A 80 -0.98 -12.80 -5.00
N ASN A 81 -0.89 -12.30 -6.24
CA ASN A 81 -0.44 -10.94 -6.47
C ASN A 81 -1.49 -9.98 -5.93
N TYR A 82 -1.06 -8.94 -5.22
CA TYR A 82 -1.95 -7.92 -4.69
C TYR A 82 -1.38 -6.53 -4.93
N GLU A 83 -2.29 -5.57 -5.02
CA GLU A 83 -1.96 -4.19 -5.36
C GLU A 83 -2.74 -3.22 -4.48
N CYS A 84 -2.11 -2.10 -4.14
CA CYS A 84 -2.77 -0.99 -3.47
C CYS A 84 -2.19 0.36 -3.89
N GLU A 85 -3.03 1.39 -3.78
CA GLU A 85 -2.66 2.75 -4.12
C GLU A 85 -2.83 3.67 -2.90
N PHE A 86 -1.89 4.59 -2.70
CA PHE A 86 -1.99 5.65 -1.72
C PHE A 86 -1.93 7.02 -2.38
N LYS A 87 -2.76 7.96 -1.93
CA LYS A 87 -2.77 9.35 -2.39
C LYS A 87 -2.43 10.31 -1.25
N GLY A 88 -1.70 11.37 -1.54
CA GLY A 88 -1.33 12.40 -0.57
C GLY A 88 -0.66 13.60 -1.22
N LYS A 89 -0.41 14.66 -0.46
CA LYS A 89 0.15 15.93 -0.92
C LYS A 89 1.46 16.28 -0.19
N PRO A 90 2.58 15.59 -0.50
CA PRO A 90 3.84 15.81 0.22
C PRO A 90 4.29 17.28 0.23
N ASN A 91 3.98 18.05 -0.81
CA ASN A 91 4.32 19.47 -0.94
C ASN A 91 3.64 20.38 0.11
N GLU A 92 2.54 19.96 0.75
CA GLU A 92 1.92 20.70 1.86
C GLU A 92 2.71 20.53 3.19
N CYS A 93 3.77 19.73 3.19
CA CYS A 93 4.71 19.59 4.29
C CYS A 93 6.03 20.31 3.93
N PRO A 94 6.37 21.44 4.58
CA PRO A 94 7.60 22.18 4.27
C PRO A 94 8.87 21.32 4.34
N ALA A 95 8.94 20.41 5.33
CA ALA A 95 10.07 19.50 5.47
C ALA A 95 10.28 18.54 4.28
N TYR A 96 9.24 18.28 3.48
CA TYR A 96 9.35 17.48 2.26
C TYR A 96 10.14 18.20 1.18
N VAL A 97 9.89 19.51 1.00
CA VAL A 97 10.58 20.34 0.00
C VAL A 97 12.09 20.31 0.23
N ASP A 98 12.50 20.42 1.50
CA ASP A 98 13.92 20.38 1.88
C ASP A 98 14.53 18.97 1.82
N LYS A 99 13.74 17.94 2.14
CA LYS A 99 14.23 16.56 2.39
C LYS A 99 13.31 15.48 1.81
N PRO A 100 13.11 15.43 0.47
CA PRO A 100 12.15 14.50 -0.15
C PRO A 100 12.56 13.03 0.04
N THR A 101 13.86 12.73 -0.02
CA THR A 101 14.39 11.38 0.22
C THR A 101 14.10 10.87 1.63
N GLN A 102 14.11 11.76 2.64
CA GLN A 102 13.81 11.38 4.02
C GLN A 102 12.33 11.04 4.20
N TYR A 103 11.44 11.77 3.52
CA TYR A 103 10.00 11.49 3.51
C TYR A 103 9.72 10.09 2.97
N TRP A 104 10.26 9.78 1.78
CA TRP A 104 10.05 8.47 1.15
C TRP A 104 10.65 7.33 1.97
N LYS A 105 11.80 7.55 2.60
CA LYS A 105 12.37 6.57 3.53
C LYS A 105 11.43 6.28 4.71
N GLN A 106 10.72 7.27 5.25
CA GLN A 106 9.75 7.07 6.33
C GLN A 106 8.49 6.34 5.83
N VAL A 107 7.97 6.74 4.67
CA VAL A 107 6.77 6.15 4.06
C VAL A 107 7.01 4.68 3.69
N LEU A 108 8.04 4.39 2.88
CA LEU A 108 8.39 3.03 2.47
C LEU A 108 8.87 2.18 3.66
N GLY A 109 9.47 2.82 4.67
CA GLY A 109 9.87 2.15 5.91
C GLY A 109 8.68 1.55 6.68
N LYS A 110 7.50 2.18 6.62
CA LYS A 110 6.27 1.64 7.22
C LYS A 110 5.74 0.44 6.45
N LEU A 111 5.73 0.51 5.12
CA LEU A 111 5.35 -0.59 4.24
C LEU A 111 6.24 -1.83 4.43
N LYS A 112 7.52 -1.65 4.75
CA LYS A 112 8.43 -2.77 5.06
C LYS A 112 8.12 -3.44 6.40
N ARG A 113 7.64 -2.69 7.39
CA ARG A 113 7.44 -3.17 8.78
C ARG A 113 6.10 -3.88 8.97
N GLN A 114 5.08 -3.46 8.25
CA GLN A 114 3.75 -4.08 8.22
C GLN A 114 3.55 -4.81 6.88
N SER A 115 2.45 -5.55 6.71
CA SER A 115 2.07 -6.05 5.39
C SER A 115 1.66 -4.87 4.49
N SER A 116 2.30 -4.72 3.33
CA SER A 116 2.27 -3.51 2.49
C SER A 116 0.88 -2.89 2.31
N CYS A 117 -0.13 -3.70 2.07
CA CYS A 117 -1.49 -3.22 1.76
C CYS A 117 -2.53 -3.57 2.84
N LYS A 118 -2.24 -4.49 3.77
CA LYS A 118 -3.23 -5.00 4.72
C LYS A 118 -3.09 -4.30 6.08
N GLY A 119 -4.15 -3.62 6.50
CA GLY A 119 -4.21 -2.95 7.82
C GLY A 119 -3.57 -1.56 7.88
N ILE A 120 -2.93 -1.09 6.80
CA ILE A 120 -2.39 0.26 6.71
C ILE A 120 -3.41 1.18 6.04
N LYS A 121 -4.00 2.09 6.82
CA LYS A 121 -4.93 3.10 6.28
C LYS A 121 -4.20 4.39 5.86
N VAL A 122 -3.15 4.76 6.60
CA VAL A 122 -2.40 6.01 6.38
C VAL A 122 -0.91 5.79 6.67
N LEU A 123 -0.07 6.10 5.69
CA LEU A 123 1.38 6.11 5.78
C LEU A 123 1.84 7.49 6.27
N LYS A 124 1.76 7.73 7.58
CA LYS A 124 2.22 9.00 8.16
C LYS A 124 3.74 9.16 8.06
N ALA A 125 4.20 10.28 7.51
CA ALA A 125 5.59 10.71 7.60
C ALA A 125 5.78 11.53 8.89
N ASN A 126 6.60 11.05 9.81
CA ASN A 126 6.83 11.71 11.11
C ASN A 126 7.44 13.11 10.96
N MET A 127 8.21 13.35 9.89
CA MET A 127 8.71 14.70 9.59
C MET A 127 7.62 15.71 9.24
N CYS A 128 6.41 15.24 8.92
CA CYS A 128 5.24 16.05 8.60
C CYS A 128 4.21 16.04 9.75
N LYS A 129 4.64 15.75 10.99
CA LYS A 129 3.75 15.66 12.16
C LYS A 129 2.90 16.91 12.42
N ASN A 130 3.42 18.09 12.05
CA ASN A 130 2.78 19.39 12.23
C ASN A 130 2.17 19.93 10.93
N ALA A 131 2.25 19.17 9.83
CA ALA A 131 1.68 19.55 8.55
C ALA A 131 0.22 19.07 8.45
N PRO A 132 -0.55 19.58 7.47
CA PRO A 132 -1.91 19.08 7.21
C PRO A 132 -1.95 17.57 7.01
N ASN A 133 -3.05 16.92 7.41
CA ASN A 133 -3.20 15.46 7.28
C ASN A 133 -3.19 14.99 5.81
N THR A 134 -3.49 15.89 4.88
CA THR A 134 -3.37 15.72 3.42
C THR A 134 -1.92 15.52 2.98
N SER A 135 -0.91 15.95 3.77
CA SER A 135 0.52 15.72 3.48
C SER A 135 0.98 14.27 3.67
N HIS A 136 0.17 13.46 4.34
CA HIS A 136 0.40 12.03 4.50
C HIS A 136 -0.25 11.24 3.37
N MET A 137 0.33 10.09 3.04
CA MET A 137 -0.21 9.17 2.04
C MET A 137 -1.33 8.32 2.64
N LYS A 138 -2.54 8.40 2.09
CA LYS A 138 -3.73 7.66 2.52
C LYS A 138 -4.10 6.59 1.50
N LEU A 139 -4.47 5.40 1.99
CA LEU A 139 -4.87 4.29 1.12
C LEU A 139 -6.15 4.65 0.38
N VAL A 140 -6.12 4.59 -0.95
CA VAL A 140 -7.31 4.72 -1.78
C VAL A 140 -8.13 3.45 -1.62
N ARG A 141 -9.40 3.61 -1.23
CA ARG A 141 -10.39 2.54 -1.32
C ARG A 141 -11.28 2.83 -2.52
N ASP A 142 -11.82 1.78 -3.13
CA ASP A 142 -12.71 1.85 -4.30
C ASP A 142 -14.02 2.66 -4.09
N LYS A 143 -14.20 3.35 -2.94
CA LYS A 143 -15.40 4.13 -2.59
C LYS A 143 -15.14 5.60 -2.22
N GLU A 144 -13.90 6.10 -2.28
CA GLU A 144 -13.55 7.44 -1.75
C GLU A 144 -13.56 8.59 -2.78
N GLU A 145 -13.90 8.36 -4.06
CA GLU A 145 -13.98 9.45 -5.05
C GLU A 145 -15.24 10.33 -4.94
N LYS A 146 -16.18 10.04 -4.04
CA LYS A 146 -17.46 10.79 -3.90
C LYS A 146 -17.61 11.67 -2.66
N LYS A 147 -16.71 11.61 -1.66
CA LYS A 147 -16.94 12.27 -0.35
C LYS A 147 -16.24 13.61 -0.15
N ASP A 148 -15.24 13.94 -0.97
CA ASP A 148 -14.43 15.15 -0.76
C ASP A 148 -15.09 16.43 -1.33
N GLU A 149 -16.08 16.30 -2.22
CA GLU A 149 -16.89 17.42 -2.74
C GLU A 149 -18.13 17.73 -1.89
N GLU A 150 -18.63 16.79 -1.09
CA GLU A 150 -19.87 16.94 -0.32
C GLU A 150 -19.67 17.76 0.98
N LEU A 151 -18.45 17.83 1.50
CA LEU A 151 -18.15 18.51 2.78
C LEU A 151 -17.92 20.04 2.67
N MET A 152 -17.99 20.63 1.48
CA MET A 152 -17.81 22.08 1.29
C MET A 152 -19.09 22.85 0.95
N MET A 153 -20.25 22.20 0.92
CA MET A 153 -21.55 22.87 0.71
C MET A 153 -22.59 22.42 1.74
N ARG A 154 -22.43 22.84 3.00
CA ARG A 154 -23.54 22.90 3.95
C ARG A 154 -23.24 23.92 5.04
N ASP A 155 -23.30 25.20 4.68
CA ASP A 155 -23.62 26.24 5.64
C ASP A 155 -24.51 27.32 5.00
N GLU A 156 -25.67 27.49 5.62
CA GLU A 156 -26.68 28.55 5.53
C GLU A 156 -27.48 28.83 4.24
N GLY A 157 -28.82 28.74 4.37
CA GLY A 157 -29.77 29.25 3.38
C GLY A 157 -31.17 28.63 3.45
N MET A 158 -31.88 28.86 4.56
CA MET A 158 -33.30 28.54 4.76
C MET A 158 -34.21 29.40 3.86
N SER A 159 -35.17 28.79 3.17
CA SER A 159 -36.49 29.39 2.89
C SER A 159 -37.52 28.33 2.48
N ASP A 160 -38.43 28.08 3.42
CA ASP A 160 -39.87 27.85 3.33
C ASP A 160 -40.50 27.29 2.04
N GLY A 161 -41.19 26.16 2.23
CA GLY A 161 -42.57 25.94 1.77
C GLY A 161 -42.76 25.63 0.28
N GLU A 162 -43.10 24.37 -0.03
CA GLU A 162 -44.44 23.97 -0.46
C GLU A 162 -44.42 22.45 -0.75
N ALA A 163 -45.47 21.77 -0.33
CA ALA A 163 -45.60 20.33 -0.45
C ALA A 163 -46.07 19.98 -1.88
N GLU A 164 -45.29 19.19 -2.59
CA GLU A 164 -45.81 18.43 -3.73
C GLU A 164 -45.20 17.03 -3.66
N THR A 165 -45.98 16.11 -3.11
CA THR A 165 -45.67 14.68 -3.02
C THR A 165 -45.73 14.07 -4.42
N GLU A 166 -44.68 14.28 -5.22
CA GLU A 166 -44.55 13.62 -6.51
C GLU A 166 -44.00 12.19 -6.36
N SER A 167 -44.93 11.25 -6.55
CA SER A 167 -44.74 9.99 -7.28
C SER A 167 -43.85 8.90 -6.66
N TYR A 168 -44.36 8.26 -5.59
CA TYR A 168 -43.85 6.96 -5.16
C TYR A 168 -44.64 5.80 -5.77
N CYS A 169 -44.57 5.62 -7.09
CA CYS A 169 -44.91 4.34 -7.72
C CYS A 169 -43.91 4.08 -8.85
N ALA A 170 -42.94 3.21 -8.56
CA ALA A 170 -42.00 2.73 -9.55
C ALA A 170 -42.70 1.75 -10.51
N GLU A 171 -42.40 1.89 -11.80
CA GLU A 171 -42.90 1.10 -12.91
C GLU A 171 -42.78 -0.40 -12.62
N GLY A 172 -43.90 -1.03 -12.23
CA GLY A 172 -43.94 -2.47 -11.92
C GLY A 172 -44.92 -2.90 -10.84
N TRP A 173 -45.50 -1.97 -10.06
CA TRP A 173 -46.44 -2.29 -8.97
C TRP A 173 -47.75 -1.48 -9.01
N ASP A 174 -48.19 -1.07 -10.20
CA ASP A 174 -49.42 -0.28 -10.41
C ASP A 174 -50.71 -0.85 -9.79
N PRO A 175 -51.00 -2.18 -9.79
CA PRO A 175 -52.28 -2.67 -9.26
C PRO A 175 -52.40 -2.58 -7.74
N PHE A 176 -51.28 -2.48 -7.01
CA PHE A 176 -51.26 -2.43 -5.54
C PHE A 176 -51.14 -0.99 -5.01
N CYS A 177 -50.47 -0.10 -5.74
CA CYS A 177 -50.31 1.32 -5.36
C CYS A 177 -51.66 2.04 -5.15
N HIS A 178 -52.64 1.79 -6.03
CA HIS A 178 -53.95 2.45 -5.97
C HIS A 178 -54.80 2.02 -4.75
N PHE A 179 -54.53 0.84 -4.17
CA PHE A 179 -55.27 0.39 -2.98
C PHE A 179 -54.77 1.08 -1.71
N PHE A 180 -53.45 1.21 -1.55
CA PHE A 180 -52.86 1.75 -0.32
C PHE A 180 -52.94 3.29 -0.22
N THR A 181 -53.02 4.00 -1.34
CA THR A 181 -53.22 5.47 -1.33
C THR A 181 -54.68 5.89 -1.11
N LYS A 182 -55.64 4.96 -1.17
CA LYS A 182 -57.07 5.25 -0.96
C LYS A 182 -57.59 4.85 0.42
N LEU A 183 -56.70 4.33 1.28
CA LEU A 183 -56.98 3.88 2.65
C LEU A 183 -56.21 4.70 3.72
N LEU A 184 -55.55 5.79 3.31
CA LEU A 184 -54.83 6.71 4.18
C LEU A 184 -55.39 8.13 4.04
#